data_AF-A0A1Z1UW89-F1
#
_entry.id   AF-A0A1Z1UW89-F1
#
_cell.length_a   1.000
_cell.length_b   1.000
_cell.length_c   1.000
_cell.angle_alpha   90.00
_cell.angle_beta   90.00
_cell.angle_gamma   90.00
#
_symmetry.space_group_name_H-M   'P 1'
#
loop_
_entity.id
_entity.type
_entity.pdbx_description
1 polymer ?
#
loop_
_entity_poly.entity_id
_entity_poly.type
_entity_poly.pdbx_seq_one_letter_code
_entity_poly.pdbx_strand_id
1 'polypeptide(L)'
;MRCCNPKALADCKIRIISSYTPILTCGDDRSPVAQPITPFRLRPNAFPADSGYALAVGGAVPDVGHARPAAGGRGLGVGDEVGWPTGNCSGQFGFQPPVQSERQRHHCRFPELVDPLADVLDGRDAILDGEIVALDAKGRPSFGRLQRRMHVLRPTTALRADVPVVLYLFDVLSLDGHSTTSLPYVERRADLDALGFSGPRVQVPPYWTDVGGDRMLDLAREHHLEGVVAKRIDSTYRPGRRSPTWIKHPLRANTEAVVVGWVDGTGSARGGVGSLLLGAYDGDGQLTYIGHVGTGFTGAGRRALRAQLTQLERPTSPLAAPPPTRDTKGAHWVEPELVGDVEFREYAGGSLRHPAWKGLRDDKSPRDVDLPGRH
;
A
#
# COMPACT_ATOMS: atom_id res chain seq x y z
N MET A 1 -3.84 17.25 -35.18
CA MET A 1 -3.26 15.96 -35.65
C MET A 1 -1.75 16.07 -35.66
N ARG A 2 -1.08 15.27 -34.83
CA ARG A 2 0.24 14.63 -35.05
C ARG A 2 0.26 13.52 -33.99
N CYS A 3 -0.11 12.32 -34.41
CA CYS A 3 -0.16 11.15 -33.52
C CYS A 3 1.26 10.80 -33.05
N CYS A 4 1.38 10.02 -31.97
CA CYS A 4 2.66 9.55 -31.42
C CYS A 4 3.65 9.22 -32.54
N ASN A 5 4.86 9.79 -32.49
CA ASN A 5 5.88 9.55 -33.52
C ASN A 5 6.20 8.04 -33.57
N PRO A 6 5.77 7.30 -34.60
CA PRO A 6 5.87 5.85 -34.56
C PRO A 6 7.30 5.37 -34.81
N LYS A 7 8.20 6.25 -35.28
CA LYS A 7 9.60 5.90 -35.60
C LYS A 7 10.49 5.71 -34.36
N ALA A 8 10.20 6.38 -33.23
CA ALA A 8 10.94 6.16 -31.98
C ALA A 8 10.49 4.90 -31.21
N LEU A 9 9.43 4.25 -31.67
CA LEU A 9 8.76 3.12 -31.00
C LEU A 9 8.78 1.82 -31.80
N ALA A 10 9.33 1.83 -33.02
CA ALA A 10 9.33 0.68 -33.91
C ALA A 10 10.29 -0.42 -33.46
N ASP A 11 11.43 -0.03 -32.86
CA ASP A 11 12.58 -0.91 -32.67
C ASP A 11 12.77 -1.39 -31.22
N CYS A 12 11.94 -0.94 -30.25
CA CYS A 12 12.03 -1.35 -28.84
C CYS A 12 10.73 -1.95 -28.29
N LYS A 13 10.74 -3.24 -27.93
CA LYS A 13 9.62 -3.95 -27.28
C LYS A 13 9.60 -3.72 -25.77
N ILE A 14 9.39 -2.47 -25.37
CA ILE A 14 9.27 -2.08 -23.97
C ILE A 14 7.99 -2.67 -23.36
N ARG A 15 8.13 -3.46 -22.30
CA ARG A 15 6.99 -3.92 -21.49
C ARG A 15 7.18 -3.59 -20.02
N ILE A 16 6.13 -3.09 -19.38
CA ILE A 16 6.13 -2.75 -17.95
C ILE A 16 4.96 -3.45 -17.25
N ILE A 17 5.27 -4.14 -16.15
CA ILE A 17 4.30 -4.65 -15.18
C ILE A 17 4.19 -3.64 -14.02
N SER A 18 2.98 -3.46 -13.47
CA SER A 18 2.72 -2.62 -12.28
C SER A 18 1.57 -3.19 -11.45
N SER A 19 1.59 -2.94 -10.14
CA SER A 19 0.58 -3.36 -9.17
C SER A 19 -0.85 -2.98 -9.57
N TYR A 20 -0.99 -1.85 -10.27
CA TYR A 20 -2.27 -1.26 -10.66
C TYR A 20 -2.51 -1.27 -12.18
N THR A 21 -1.60 -1.82 -12.98
CA THR A 21 -1.71 -1.82 -14.45
C THR A 21 -0.98 -3.04 -15.06
N PRO A 22 -1.71 -3.99 -15.67
CA PRO A 22 -1.07 -5.11 -16.35
C PRO A 22 -0.49 -4.68 -17.71
N ILE A 23 0.80 -4.96 -17.90
CA ILE A 23 1.53 -5.07 -19.18
C ILE A 23 1.30 -3.91 -20.17
N LEU A 24 2.19 -2.93 -20.16
CA LEU A 24 2.51 -2.11 -21.35
C LEU A 24 3.07 -3.03 -22.45
N THR A 25 2.63 -2.91 -23.71
CA THR A 25 3.15 -3.72 -24.85
C THR A 25 3.23 -2.92 -26.15
N CYS A 26 4.43 -2.55 -26.59
CA CYS A 26 4.65 -2.23 -28.00
C CYS A 26 4.85 -3.54 -28.79
N GLY A 27 4.23 -3.64 -29.97
CA GLY A 27 4.34 -4.80 -30.86
C GLY A 27 3.15 -5.75 -30.80
N ASP A 28 2.92 -6.44 -31.93
CA ASP A 28 1.76 -7.30 -32.18
C ASP A 28 1.98 -8.78 -31.79
N ASP A 29 0.86 -9.50 -31.82
CA ASP A 29 0.72 -10.97 -31.99
C ASP A 29 0.64 -11.93 -30.76
N ARG A 30 0.16 -13.16 -31.06
CA ARG A 30 -0.79 -13.97 -30.27
C ARG A 30 -0.22 -15.18 -29.52
N SER A 31 -1.07 -15.73 -28.64
CA SER A 31 -1.27 -17.17 -28.29
C SER A 31 -1.01 -17.59 -26.83
N PRO A 32 -1.69 -18.65 -26.31
CA PRO A 32 -2.03 -18.74 -24.88
C PRO A 32 -1.64 -20.06 -24.16
N VAL A 33 -1.82 -20.09 -22.83
CA VAL A 33 -2.62 -21.06 -22.02
C VAL A 33 -2.23 -20.95 -20.54
N ALA A 34 -3.22 -20.97 -19.63
CA ALA A 34 -3.00 -21.22 -18.20
C ALA A 34 -4.21 -21.94 -17.60
N GLN A 35 -3.97 -22.99 -16.81
CA GLN A 35 -4.99 -23.80 -16.12
C GLN A 35 -5.21 -23.36 -14.66
N PRO A 36 -6.36 -23.67 -14.03
CA PRO A 36 -6.75 -23.13 -12.73
C PRO A 36 -6.00 -23.79 -11.56
N ILE A 37 -5.87 -23.08 -10.44
CA ILE A 37 -5.17 -23.54 -9.24
C ILE A 37 -6.02 -23.29 -7.98
N THR A 38 -6.10 -24.32 -7.14
CA THR A 38 -6.82 -24.41 -5.86
C THR A 38 -6.19 -23.54 -4.74
N PRO A 39 -6.96 -23.11 -3.72
CA PRO A 39 -6.48 -22.16 -2.71
C PRO A 39 -5.77 -22.85 -1.53
N PHE A 40 -4.75 -22.18 -0.97
CA PHE A 40 -4.07 -22.57 0.28
C PHE A 40 -3.86 -21.36 1.22
N ARG A 41 -3.72 -21.61 2.53
CA ARG A 41 -3.76 -20.59 3.61
C ARG A 41 -2.42 -19.85 3.82
N LEU A 42 -2.50 -18.63 4.38
CA LEU A 42 -1.36 -17.73 4.68
C LEU A 42 -1.09 -17.62 6.19
N ARG A 43 0.19 -17.51 6.59
CA ARG A 43 0.67 -17.16 7.95
C ARG A 43 1.29 -15.74 7.99
N PRO A 44 1.39 -15.08 9.16
CA PRO A 44 2.03 -13.77 9.33
C PRO A 44 3.54 -13.90 9.63
N ASN A 45 4.38 -13.02 9.05
CA ASN A 45 5.83 -12.98 9.30
C ASN A 45 6.30 -11.59 9.75
N ALA A 46 7.15 -11.54 10.76
CA ALA A 46 8.09 -10.44 11.02
C ALA A 46 9.37 -10.62 10.18
N PHE A 47 10.24 -9.61 10.14
CA PHE A 47 11.54 -9.70 9.46
C PHE A 47 12.56 -10.49 10.31
N PRO A 48 13.22 -11.54 9.76
CA PRO A 48 14.30 -12.24 10.47
C PRO A 48 15.53 -11.32 10.64
N ALA A 49 16.25 -11.45 11.76
CA ALA A 49 17.37 -10.56 12.10
C ALA A 49 18.67 -10.78 11.28
N ASP A 50 18.81 -11.91 10.57
CA ASP A 50 19.91 -12.19 9.65
C ASP A 50 19.35 -12.31 8.21
N SER A 51 18.86 -11.20 7.66
CA SER A 51 18.01 -11.24 6.48
C SER A 51 18.77 -11.25 5.16
N GLY A 52 18.81 -12.40 4.47
CA GLY A 52 19.13 -12.50 3.04
C GLY A 52 18.06 -11.85 2.14
N TYR A 53 17.69 -10.61 2.42
CA TYR A 53 16.65 -9.83 1.76
C TYR A 53 17.19 -8.44 1.42
N ALA A 54 16.95 -8.01 0.18
CA ALA A 54 17.06 -6.63 -0.21
C ALA A 54 15.78 -5.90 0.20
N LEU A 55 15.93 -4.74 0.83
CA LEU A 55 14.84 -3.88 1.26
C LEU A 55 14.74 -2.70 0.29
N ALA A 56 13.52 -2.43 -0.19
CA ALA A 56 13.20 -1.23 -0.95
C ALA A 56 11.98 -0.55 -0.31
N VAL A 57 12.00 0.77 -0.20
CA VAL A 57 10.85 1.52 0.30
C VAL A 57 9.83 1.71 -0.82
N GLY A 58 8.54 1.61 -0.49
CA GLY A 58 7.46 1.87 -1.43
C GLY A 58 7.29 3.36 -1.72
N GLY A 59 7.99 3.87 -2.73
CA GLY A 59 7.84 5.25 -3.21
C GLY A 59 9.16 6.03 -3.28
N ALA A 60 9.04 7.33 -3.56
CA ALA A 60 10.17 8.25 -3.63
C ALA A 60 10.87 8.36 -2.27
N VAL A 61 12.16 7.99 -2.20
CA VAL A 61 13.05 8.33 -1.10
C VAL A 61 13.93 9.50 -1.57
N PRO A 62 13.92 10.67 -0.91
CA PRO A 62 14.89 11.72 -1.23
C PRO A 62 16.30 11.25 -0.89
N ASP A 63 17.30 11.71 -1.65
CA ASP A 63 18.69 11.25 -1.56
C ASP A 63 19.24 11.28 -0.12
N VAL A 64 19.52 10.09 0.43
CA VAL A 64 20.07 9.92 1.78
C VAL A 64 21.57 9.67 1.65
N GLY A 65 22.35 10.71 1.93
CA GLY A 65 23.80 10.71 1.71
C GLY A 65 24.53 9.52 2.35
N HIS A 66 25.54 9.00 1.64
CA HIS A 66 26.27 7.80 2.02
C HIS A 66 26.95 7.90 3.40
N ALA A 67 26.55 7.03 4.33
CA ALA A 67 27.27 6.77 5.57
C ALA A 67 27.48 5.25 5.73
N ARG A 68 28.73 4.79 5.64
CA ARG A 68 29.12 3.39 5.88
C ARG A 68 29.18 3.07 7.38
N PRO A 69 28.57 1.98 7.86
CA PRO A 69 28.93 1.35 9.14
C PRO A 69 29.98 0.23 8.94
N ALA A 70 30.70 -0.10 10.02
CA ALA A 70 31.74 -1.12 10.03
C ALA A 70 31.21 -2.53 10.33
N ALA A 71 32.02 -3.56 10.04
CA ALA A 71 31.65 -4.97 10.13
C ALA A 71 31.70 -5.56 11.55
N GLY A 72 30.87 -6.59 11.82
CA GLY A 72 31.18 -7.60 12.84
C GLY A 72 29.99 -8.31 13.48
N GLY A 73 30.07 -9.64 13.61
CA GLY A 73 29.23 -10.45 14.52
C GLY A 73 28.47 -11.60 13.86
N ARG A 74 28.72 -12.84 14.30
CA ARG A 74 27.90 -14.03 13.99
C ARG A 74 27.23 -14.52 15.28
N GLY A 75 26.00 -15.03 15.21
CA GLY A 75 25.35 -15.69 16.35
C GLY A 75 24.25 -16.67 15.93
N LEU A 76 24.40 -17.95 16.26
CA LEU A 76 23.41 -19.01 16.02
C LEU A 76 22.45 -19.14 17.23
N GLY A 77 21.15 -19.32 17.00
CA GLY A 77 20.17 -19.59 18.07
C GLY A 77 18.78 -19.98 17.57
N VAL A 78 18.24 -21.11 18.06
CA VAL A 78 17.00 -21.78 17.63
C VAL A 78 15.78 -21.29 18.44
N GLY A 79 14.55 -21.33 17.90
CA GLY A 79 13.32 -21.34 18.74
C GLY A 79 11.96 -20.93 18.12
N ASP A 80 11.26 -21.91 17.53
CA ASP A 80 9.79 -22.11 17.48
C ASP A 80 8.76 -21.12 16.86
N GLU A 81 7.63 -21.69 16.40
CA GLU A 81 6.53 -21.04 15.65
C GLU A 81 5.37 -20.52 16.52
N VAL A 82 4.73 -19.40 16.12
CA VAL A 82 3.24 -19.13 16.09
C VAL A 82 2.96 -17.68 15.61
N GLY A 83 1.84 -17.30 14.97
CA GLY A 83 0.76 -18.09 14.36
C GLY A 83 -0.61 -17.38 14.22
N TRP A 84 -1.05 -17.10 12.98
CA TRP A 84 -2.43 -16.69 12.57
C TRP A 84 -2.91 -15.26 13.00
N PRO A 85 -4.00 -14.66 12.44
CA PRO A 85 -5.02 -15.22 11.54
C PRO A 85 -5.29 -14.47 10.22
N THR A 86 -5.98 -15.17 9.31
CA THR A 86 -6.59 -14.66 8.08
C THR A 86 -7.98 -14.04 8.33
N GLY A 87 -8.22 -12.82 7.83
CA GLY A 87 -9.56 -12.21 7.77
C GLY A 87 -10.14 -12.26 6.35
N ASN A 88 -11.14 -13.11 6.12
CA ASN A 88 -11.91 -13.15 4.87
C ASN A 88 -12.94 -12.01 4.82
N CYS A 89 -13.02 -11.31 3.69
CA CYS A 89 -14.28 -10.77 3.19
C CYS A 89 -14.63 -11.54 1.90
N SER A 90 -15.55 -12.49 2.01
CA SER A 90 -16.11 -13.22 0.87
C SER A 90 -17.09 -12.34 0.11
N GLY A 91 -16.59 -11.61 -0.89
CA GLY A 91 -17.41 -11.01 -1.95
C GLY A 91 -17.24 -11.82 -3.23
N GLN A 92 -18.24 -12.62 -3.61
CA GLN A 92 -18.30 -13.18 -4.96
C GLN A 92 -18.65 -12.07 -5.95
N PHE A 93 -17.62 -11.44 -6.53
CA PHE A 93 -17.74 -10.86 -7.86
C PHE A 93 -17.14 -11.86 -8.84
N GLY A 94 -18.00 -12.66 -9.46
CA GLY A 94 -17.62 -13.57 -10.53
C GLY A 94 -17.18 -12.77 -11.75
N PHE A 95 -15.90 -12.46 -11.84
CA PHE A 95 -15.31 -11.88 -13.04
C PHE A 95 -15.15 -13.00 -14.07
N GLN A 96 -16.15 -13.15 -14.93
CA GLN A 96 -15.93 -13.81 -16.22
C GLN A 96 -14.74 -13.11 -16.88
N PRO A 97 -13.73 -13.83 -17.39
CA PRO A 97 -12.60 -13.19 -18.04
C PRO A 97 -13.13 -12.42 -19.26
N PRO A 98 -12.96 -11.08 -19.34
CA PRO A 98 -13.27 -10.37 -20.56
C PRO A 98 -12.41 -10.95 -21.69
N VAL A 99 -13.05 -11.08 -22.84
CA VAL A 99 -12.46 -11.61 -24.07
C VAL A 99 -11.15 -10.88 -24.38
N GLN A 100 -10.23 -11.55 -25.08
CA GLN A 100 -8.80 -11.23 -25.22
C GLN A 100 -8.42 -9.80 -25.74
N SER A 101 -9.38 -8.93 -26.03
CA SER A 101 -9.21 -7.62 -26.67
C SER A 101 -8.79 -6.45 -25.75
N GLU A 102 -9.01 -6.52 -24.43
CA GLU A 102 -8.74 -5.36 -23.53
C GLU A 102 -7.27 -5.20 -23.09
N ARG A 103 -6.38 -6.13 -23.42
CA ARG A 103 -5.00 -6.19 -22.89
C ARG A 103 -3.97 -5.26 -23.55
N GLN A 104 -4.36 -4.41 -24.50
CA GLN A 104 -3.40 -3.70 -25.36
C GLN A 104 -3.72 -2.20 -25.45
N ARG A 105 -2.66 -1.37 -25.29
CA ARG A 105 -2.56 0.11 -25.44
C ARG A 105 -2.52 0.95 -24.15
N HIS A 106 -1.59 0.65 -23.24
CA HIS A 106 -1.33 1.50 -22.07
C HIS A 106 -0.47 2.76 -22.37
N HIS A 107 0.32 2.78 -23.45
CA HIS A 107 1.11 3.94 -23.93
C HIS A 107 0.27 5.21 -24.11
N CYS A 108 -1.02 5.05 -24.46
CA CYS A 108 -1.94 6.16 -24.64
C CYS A 108 -2.32 6.83 -23.31
N ARG A 109 -2.25 6.12 -22.17
CA ARG A 109 -2.60 6.64 -20.82
C ARG A 109 -1.47 7.46 -20.19
N PHE A 110 -0.22 7.11 -20.48
CA PHE A 110 0.99 7.74 -19.94
C PHE A 110 2.03 8.04 -21.04
N PRO A 111 1.66 8.80 -22.09
CA PRO A 111 2.57 9.08 -23.21
C PRO A 111 3.85 9.82 -22.77
N GLU A 112 3.80 10.57 -21.66
CA GLU A 112 4.97 11.26 -21.09
C GLU A 112 6.05 10.33 -20.51
N LEU A 113 5.78 9.02 -20.38
CA LEU A 113 6.78 8.03 -19.97
C LEU A 113 7.49 7.38 -21.16
N VAL A 114 7.00 7.57 -22.39
CA VAL A 114 7.48 6.84 -23.57
C VAL A 114 8.88 7.30 -23.98
N ASP A 115 9.05 8.59 -24.25
CA ASP A 115 10.33 9.12 -24.73
C ASP A 115 11.47 8.86 -23.70
N PRO A 116 11.30 9.13 -22.39
CA PRO A 116 12.33 8.81 -21.38
C PRO A 116 12.67 7.32 -21.23
N LEU A 117 11.78 6.40 -21.64
CA LEU A 117 12.09 4.97 -21.67
C LEU A 117 12.86 4.60 -22.95
N ALA A 118 12.49 5.18 -24.08
CA ALA A 118 13.16 4.95 -25.36
C ALA A 118 14.58 5.54 -25.39
N ASP A 119 14.76 6.77 -24.90
CA ASP A 119 16.03 7.49 -24.86
C ASP A 119 17.12 6.75 -24.06
N VAL A 120 16.72 6.05 -22.99
CA VAL A 120 17.64 5.30 -22.10
C VAL A 120 17.88 3.87 -22.60
N LEU A 121 16.89 3.26 -23.27
CA LEU A 121 17.06 1.91 -23.82
C LEU A 121 17.80 1.88 -25.16
N ASP A 122 17.82 2.98 -25.92
CA ASP A 122 18.62 3.16 -27.15
C ASP A 122 18.60 1.94 -28.10
N GLY A 123 17.39 1.54 -28.52
CA GLY A 123 17.19 0.38 -29.40
C GLY A 123 17.06 -0.98 -28.70
N ARG A 124 17.30 -1.08 -27.38
CA ARG A 124 17.26 -2.37 -26.65
C ARG A 124 15.86 -2.87 -26.34
N ASP A 125 15.67 -4.18 -26.48
CA ASP A 125 14.45 -4.89 -26.09
C ASP A 125 14.47 -5.19 -24.58
N ALA A 126 13.53 -4.63 -23.81
CA ALA A 126 13.47 -4.81 -22.35
C ALA A 126 12.05 -5.03 -21.79
N ILE A 127 11.93 -5.94 -20.83
CA ILE A 127 10.75 -6.11 -19.97
C ILE A 127 11.14 -5.69 -18.56
N LEU A 128 10.48 -4.65 -18.05
CA LEU A 128 10.74 -4.01 -16.76
C LEU A 128 9.55 -4.24 -15.82
N ASP A 129 9.79 -4.23 -14.51
CA ASP A 129 8.74 -4.24 -13.48
C ASP A 129 8.87 -2.98 -12.63
N GLY A 130 7.76 -2.29 -12.36
CA GLY A 130 7.80 -0.96 -11.76
C GLY A 130 6.43 -0.43 -11.31
N GLU A 131 6.42 0.74 -10.70
CA GLU A 131 5.20 1.39 -10.23
C GLU A 131 5.03 2.80 -10.78
N ILE A 132 3.89 3.07 -11.40
CA ILE A 132 3.52 4.42 -11.82
C ILE A 132 2.83 5.11 -10.64
N VAL A 133 3.38 6.23 -10.18
CA VAL A 133 2.80 7.04 -9.11
C VAL A 133 2.52 8.47 -9.58
N ALA A 134 1.53 9.12 -8.97
CA ALA A 134 1.37 10.56 -9.03
C ALA A 134 1.84 11.15 -7.70
N LEU A 135 2.71 12.16 -7.72
CA LEU A 135 3.21 12.80 -6.50
C LEU A 135 2.30 13.94 -6.06
N ASP A 136 2.20 14.16 -4.74
CA ASP A 136 1.58 15.33 -4.13
C ASP A 136 2.54 16.54 -4.07
N ALA A 137 2.07 17.66 -3.50
CA ALA A 137 2.87 18.89 -3.37
C ALA A 137 4.08 18.76 -2.43
N LYS A 138 4.19 17.67 -1.65
CA LYS A 138 5.31 17.33 -0.77
C LYS A 138 6.21 16.22 -1.39
N GLY A 139 5.99 15.86 -2.65
CA GLY A 139 6.75 14.82 -3.35
C GLY A 139 6.36 13.38 -2.99
N ARG A 140 5.24 13.17 -2.28
CA ARG A 140 4.84 11.83 -1.78
C ARG A 140 3.90 11.13 -2.76
N PRO A 141 4.00 9.80 -2.94
CA PRO A 141 3.04 9.05 -3.76
C PRO A 141 1.60 9.19 -3.26
N SER A 142 0.69 9.63 -4.14
CA SER A 142 -0.72 9.85 -3.82
C SER A 142 -1.63 9.06 -4.77
N PHE A 143 -2.18 7.96 -4.28
CA PHE A 143 -3.12 7.14 -5.03
C PHE A 143 -4.37 7.92 -5.45
N GLY A 144 -4.90 8.78 -4.57
CA GLY A 144 -6.04 9.65 -4.88
C GLY A 144 -5.78 10.65 -6.02
N ARG A 145 -4.53 11.11 -6.19
CA ARG A 145 -4.14 11.90 -7.38
C ARG A 145 -4.05 11.00 -8.62
N LEU A 146 -3.42 9.84 -8.52
CA LEU A 146 -3.27 8.89 -9.63
C LEU A 146 -4.62 8.39 -10.19
N GLN A 147 -5.64 8.21 -9.33
CA GLN A 147 -7.00 7.79 -9.75
C GLN A 147 -7.59 8.67 -10.86
N ARG A 148 -7.27 9.98 -10.90
CA ARG A 148 -7.68 10.91 -11.97
C ARG A 148 -7.17 10.50 -13.37
N ARG A 149 -6.09 9.72 -13.43
CA ARG A 149 -5.43 9.23 -14.66
C ARG A 149 -5.82 7.79 -15.02
N MET A 150 -6.13 6.93 -14.03
CA MET A 150 -6.25 5.47 -14.22
C MET A 150 -7.19 5.05 -15.35
N HIS A 151 -8.37 5.68 -15.47
CA HIS A 151 -9.38 5.34 -16.47
C HIS A 151 -9.33 6.21 -17.74
N VAL A 152 -8.35 7.12 -17.86
CA VAL A 152 -8.27 8.06 -18.97
C VAL A 152 -7.36 7.49 -20.07
N LEU A 153 -7.97 7.00 -21.16
CA LEU A 153 -7.25 6.37 -22.27
C LEU A 153 -6.31 7.30 -23.04
N ARG A 154 -6.60 8.61 -23.08
CA ARG A 154 -5.81 9.65 -23.75
C ARG A 154 -5.90 10.96 -22.95
N PRO A 155 -5.00 11.23 -21.99
CA PRO A 155 -5.09 12.41 -21.15
C PRO A 155 -4.76 13.68 -21.96
N THR A 156 -5.48 14.76 -21.69
CA THR A 156 -5.17 16.08 -22.26
C THR A 156 -3.84 16.61 -21.72
N THR A 157 -3.21 17.56 -22.41
CA THR A 157 -2.01 18.23 -21.89
C THR A 157 -2.26 18.91 -20.54
N ALA A 158 -3.45 19.49 -20.33
CA ALA A 158 -3.86 20.05 -19.04
C ALA A 158 -3.91 18.98 -17.92
N LEU A 159 -4.52 17.81 -18.17
CA LEU A 159 -4.58 16.73 -17.18
C LEU A 159 -3.20 16.13 -16.87
N ARG A 160 -2.30 16.08 -17.85
CA ARG A 160 -0.89 15.66 -17.64
C ARG A 160 -0.10 16.67 -16.81
N ALA A 161 -0.46 17.95 -16.85
CA ALA A 161 0.15 19.00 -16.03
C ALA A 161 -0.42 19.04 -14.59
N ASP A 162 -1.74 18.85 -14.40
CA ASP A 162 -2.38 18.76 -13.07
C ASP A 162 -1.94 17.51 -12.29
N VAL A 163 -1.81 16.38 -13.00
CA VAL A 163 -1.41 15.08 -12.44
C VAL A 163 -0.18 14.55 -13.18
N PRO A 164 1.02 15.10 -12.88
CA PRO A 164 2.26 14.52 -13.35
C PRO A 164 2.48 13.15 -12.72
N VAL A 165 3.09 12.24 -13.48
CA VAL A 165 3.43 10.89 -13.02
C VAL A 165 4.92 10.61 -13.13
N VAL A 166 5.40 9.73 -12.26
CA VAL A 166 6.75 9.16 -12.25
C VAL A 166 6.62 7.64 -12.26
N LEU A 167 7.48 6.96 -13.01
CA LEU A 167 7.64 5.52 -13.00
C LEU A 167 8.86 5.12 -12.17
N TYR A 168 8.63 4.32 -11.13
CA TYR A 168 9.67 3.75 -10.30
C TYR A 168 9.92 2.29 -10.69
N LEU A 169 11.02 2.03 -11.38
CA LEU A 169 11.44 0.69 -11.82
C LEU A 169 12.15 -0.04 -10.69
N PHE A 170 11.85 -1.33 -10.48
CA PHE A 170 12.38 -2.12 -9.36
C PHE A 170 12.74 -3.58 -9.70
N ASP A 171 12.57 -4.01 -10.95
CA ASP A 171 13.05 -5.29 -11.49
C ASP A 171 13.21 -5.20 -13.02
N VAL A 172 14.03 -6.07 -13.60
CA VAL A 172 14.09 -6.34 -15.05
C VAL A 172 13.88 -7.84 -15.24
N LEU A 173 12.97 -8.19 -16.15
CA LEU A 173 12.47 -9.55 -16.39
C LEU A 173 12.95 -10.12 -17.73
N SER A 174 13.38 -9.25 -18.65
CA SER A 174 14.01 -9.60 -19.91
C SER A 174 14.85 -8.43 -20.40
N LEU A 175 16.00 -8.70 -21.02
CA LEU A 175 16.89 -7.70 -21.60
C LEU A 175 17.60 -8.29 -22.83
N ASP A 176 17.65 -7.53 -23.92
CA ASP A 176 18.25 -7.93 -25.22
C ASP A 176 17.77 -9.31 -25.70
N GLY A 177 16.47 -9.58 -25.56
CA GLY A 177 15.83 -10.85 -25.93
C GLY A 177 16.01 -12.01 -24.94
N HIS A 178 16.82 -11.84 -23.89
CA HIS A 178 17.09 -12.88 -22.89
C HIS A 178 16.22 -12.69 -21.64
N SER A 179 15.61 -13.78 -21.14
CA SER A 179 14.86 -13.74 -19.87
C SER A 179 15.80 -13.76 -18.67
N THR A 180 15.70 -12.74 -17.83
CA THR A 180 16.42 -12.67 -16.53
C THR A 180 15.65 -13.34 -15.39
N THR A 181 14.40 -13.78 -15.60
CA THR A 181 13.50 -14.25 -14.51
C THR A 181 14.04 -15.39 -13.64
N SER A 182 14.95 -16.22 -14.17
CA SER A 182 15.63 -17.31 -13.45
C SER A 182 16.84 -16.86 -12.62
N LEU A 183 17.33 -15.63 -12.79
CA LEU A 183 18.46 -15.08 -12.03
C LEU A 183 18.01 -14.69 -10.61
N PRO A 184 18.92 -14.72 -9.62
CA PRO A 184 18.77 -14.05 -8.32
C PRO A 184 18.28 -12.60 -8.43
N TYR A 185 17.53 -12.12 -7.44
CA TYR A 185 17.03 -10.75 -7.43
C TYR A 185 18.16 -9.71 -7.50
N VAL A 186 19.28 -9.93 -6.81
CA VAL A 186 20.41 -8.99 -6.83
C VAL A 186 21.08 -8.86 -8.21
N GLU A 187 21.12 -9.94 -9.00
CA GLU A 187 21.64 -9.90 -10.37
C GLU A 187 20.71 -9.09 -11.27
N ARG A 188 19.39 -9.39 -11.26
CA ARG A 188 18.40 -8.58 -11.99
C ARG A 188 18.39 -7.12 -11.55
N ARG A 189 18.63 -6.86 -10.26
CA ARG A 189 18.68 -5.50 -9.74
C ARG A 189 19.90 -4.75 -10.23
N ALA A 190 21.05 -5.39 -10.34
CA ALA A 190 22.26 -4.84 -10.95
C ALA A 190 22.10 -4.60 -12.47
N ASP A 191 21.48 -5.55 -13.19
CA ASP A 191 21.14 -5.39 -14.61
C ASP A 191 20.25 -4.14 -14.84
N LEU A 192 19.28 -3.90 -13.95
CA LEU A 192 18.42 -2.71 -13.98
C LEU A 192 19.18 -1.42 -13.67
N ASP A 193 20.09 -1.42 -12.67
CA ASP A 193 20.93 -0.24 -12.37
C ASP A 193 21.85 0.11 -13.54
N ALA A 194 22.39 -0.91 -14.22
CA ALA A 194 23.24 -0.75 -15.41
C ALA A 194 22.53 -0.11 -16.61
N LEU A 195 21.20 0.02 -16.61
CA LEU A 195 20.45 0.78 -17.61
C LEU A 195 20.52 2.30 -17.41
N GLY A 196 20.89 2.80 -16.21
CA GLY A 196 21.17 4.23 -16.01
C GLY A 196 19.95 5.17 -15.91
N PHE A 197 18.76 4.67 -15.59
CA PHE A 197 17.54 5.48 -15.43
C PHE A 197 17.63 6.47 -14.24
N SER A 198 17.89 7.74 -14.56
CA SER A 198 18.05 8.84 -13.59
C SER A 198 17.16 10.06 -13.90
N GLY A 199 16.15 9.91 -14.77
CA GLY A 199 15.33 11.02 -15.25
C GLY A 199 14.22 11.47 -14.28
N PRO A 200 13.63 12.66 -14.48
CA PRO A 200 12.54 13.17 -13.62
C PRO A 200 11.22 12.39 -13.78
N ARG A 201 11.09 11.52 -14.79
CA ARG A 201 9.88 10.74 -15.09
C ARG A 201 10.04 9.23 -14.95
N VAL A 202 11.27 8.72 -15.02
CA VAL A 202 11.59 7.30 -14.90
C VAL A 202 12.83 7.20 -14.03
N GLN A 203 12.66 6.55 -12.88
CA GLN A 203 13.67 6.46 -11.83
C GLN A 203 13.80 5.01 -11.37
N VAL A 204 14.99 4.66 -10.94
CA VAL A 204 15.30 3.37 -10.33
C VAL A 204 15.65 3.64 -8.85
N PRO A 205 14.75 3.36 -7.88
CA PRO A 205 15.02 3.64 -6.48
C PRO A 205 16.19 2.83 -5.93
N PRO A 206 16.96 3.39 -4.97
CA PRO A 206 17.95 2.62 -4.23
C PRO A 206 17.31 1.43 -3.50
N TYR A 207 18.14 0.43 -3.24
CA TYR A 207 17.81 -0.73 -2.42
C TYR A 207 18.96 -0.98 -1.45
N TRP A 208 18.67 -1.62 -0.32
CA TRP A 208 19.63 -1.88 0.75
C TRP A 208 19.66 -3.36 1.11
N THR A 209 20.84 -3.88 1.42
CA THR A 209 21.06 -5.27 1.86
C THR A 209 21.79 -5.37 3.21
N ASP A 210 22.25 -4.23 3.71
CA ASP A 210 23.06 -4.00 4.91
C ASP A 210 22.30 -3.21 6.00
N VAL A 211 21.03 -2.88 5.76
CA VAL A 211 20.15 -2.15 6.70
C VAL A 211 19.06 -3.08 7.24
N GLY A 212 18.79 -3.01 8.54
CA GLY A 212 17.72 -3.78 9.20
C GLY A 212 16.31 -3.40 8.73
N GLY A 213 15.41 -4.40 8.74
CA GLY A 213 14.00 -4.22 8.35
C GLY A 213 13.24 -3.24 9.24
N ASP A 214 13.60 -3.16 10.52
CA ASP A 214 13.16 -2.17 11.49
C ASP A 214 13.57 -0.75 11.11
N ARG A 215 14.87 -0.50 10.86
CA ARG A 215 15.36 0.83 10.46
C ARG A 215 14.76 1.29 9.14
N MET A 216 14.54 0.36 8.20
CA MET A 216 13.85 0.67 6.94
C MET A 216 12.37 1.01 7.14
N LEU A 217 11.69 0.41 8.12
CA LEU A 217 10.33 0.80 8.50
C LEU A 217 10.31 2.18 9.18
N ASP A 218 11.31 2.52 10.00
CA ASP A 218 11.43 3.86 10.59
C ASP A 218 11.67 4.94 9.54
N LEU A 219 12.61 4.73 8.60
CA LEU A 219 12.80 5.63 7.46
C LEU A 219 11.52 5.78 6.63
N ALA A 220 10.78 4.69 6.43
CA ALA A 220 9.48 4.76 5.75
C ALA A 220 8.43 5.57 6.56
N ARG A 221 8.50 5.60 7.90
CA ARG A 221 7.64 6.45 8.75
C ARG A 221 8.07 7.92 8.65
N GLU A 222 9.36 8.20 8.82
CA GLU A 222 9.98 9.53 8.71
C GLU A 222 9.62 10.21 7.37
N HIS A 223 9.64 9.44 6.27
CA HIS A 223 9.26 9.93 4.93
C HIS A 223 7.77 9.78 4.58
N HIS A 224 6.94 9.24 5.49
CA HIS A 224 5.50 8.99 5.32
C HIS A 224 5.14 8.17 4.06
N LEU A 225 5.86 7.08 3.85
CA LEU A 225 5.70 6.15 2.72
C LEU A 225 4.75 5.00 3.09
N GLU A 226 4.22 4.26 2.11
CA GLU A 226 3.24 3.18 2.38
C GLU A 226 3.86 2.00 3.16
N GLY A 227 5.18 1.92 3.21
CA GLY A 227 5.95 0.90 3.92
C GLY A 227 7.08 0.32 3.06
N VAL A 228 7.52 -0.87 3.43
CA VAL A 228 8.71 -1.52 2.85
C VAL A 228 8.31 -2.79 2.10
N VAL A 229 8.99 -3.06 0.98
CA VAL A 229 8.95 -4.35 0.29
C VAL A 229 10.32 -5.01 0.43
N ALA A 230 10.37 -6.14 1.14
CA ALA A 230 11.55 -6.98 1.22
C ALA A 230 11.51 -8.05 0.14
N LYS A 231 12.60 -8.20 -0.61
CA LYS A 231 12.78 -9.20 -1.68
C LYS A 231 13.99 -10.06 -1.37
N ARG A 232 13.83 -11.37 -1.23
CA ARG A 232 14.94 -12.28 -0.90
C ARG A 232 16.02 -12.22 -1.99
N ILE A 233 17.28 -11.99 -1.61
CA ILE A 233 18.36 -11.60 -2.55
C ILE A 233 18.62 -12.66 -3.64
N ASP A 234 18.49 -13.93 -3.28
CA ASP A 234 18.68 -15.10 -4.12
C ASP A 234 17.40 -15.52 -4.89
N SER A 235 16.29 -14.78 -4.74
CA SER A 235 15.00 -15.24 -5.27
C SER A 235 14.78 -14.94 -6.75
N THR A 236 14.41 -15.99 -7.48
CA THR A 236 13.94 -15.91 -8.87
C THR A 236 12.58 -15.23 -8.96
N TYR A 237 12.29 -14.62 -10.10
CA TYR A 237 10.99 -14.02 -10.38
C TYR A 237 9.95 -15.10 -10.68
N ARG A 238 8.73 -14.96 -10.15
CA ARG A 238 7.65 -15.96 -10.28
C ARG A 238 6.38 -15.34 -10.87
N PRO A 239 6.24 -15.28 -12.21
CA PRO A 239 5.11 -14.63 -12.86
C PRO A 239 3.75 -15.16 -12.38
N GLY A 240 2.84 -14.25 -12.03
CA GLY A 240 1.47 -14.61 -11.61
C GLY A 240 1.37 -15.45 -10.33
N ARG A 241 2.39 -15.44 -9.46
CA ARG A 241 2.39 -16.13 -8.16
C ARG A 241 2.74 -15.16 -7.04
N ARG A 242 1.94 -15.18 -5.96
CA ARG A 242 2.33 -14.55 -4.70
C ARG A 242 3.44 -15.39 -4.05
N SER A 243 4.67 -14.90 -4.07
CA SER A 243 5.83 -15.59 -3.49
C SER A 243 6.02 -15.23 -2.01
N PRO A 244 6.41 -16.17 -1.13
CA PRO A 244 6.87 -15.84 0.23
C PRO A 244 8.23 -15.11 0.23
N THR A 245 8.95 -15.08 -0.90
CA THR A 245 10.23 -14.36 -1.03
C THR A 245 10.07 -12.85 -1.26
N TRP A 246 8.85 -12.37 -1.51
CA TRP A 246 8.51 -10.94 -1.57
C TRP A 246 7.52 -10.60 -0.46
N ILE A 247 7.98 -9.88 0.55
CA ILE A 247 7.21 -9.54 1.75
C ILE A 247 6.94 -8.04 1.73
N LYS A 248 5.69 -7.66 1.41
CA LYS A 248 5.22 -6.28 1.62
C LYS A 248 4.85 -6.10 3.09
N HIS A 249 5.60 -5.26 3.79
CA HIS A 249 5.29 -4.81 5.15
C HIS A 249 4.76 -3.37 5.08
N PRO A 250 3.43 -3.17 4.94
CA PRO A 250 2.88 -1.84 4.95
C PRO A 250 3.11 -1.18 6.30
N LEU A 251 3.42 0.11 6.30
CA LEU A 251 3.17 0.93 7.47
C LEU A 251 1.67 1.11 7.59
N ARG A 252 1.18 0.95 8.80
CA ARG A 252 -0.20 1.24 9.14
C ARG A 252 -0.16 2.40 10.10
N ALA A 253 -0.91 3.44 9.80
CA ALA A 253 -1.01 4.57 10.68
C ALA A 253 -1.80 4.13 11.92
N ASN A 254 -1.33 4.49 13.10
CA ASN A 254 -2.08 4.34 14.34
C ASN A 254 -2.48 5.73 14.81
N THR A 255 -3.69 5.84 15.35
CA THR A 255 -4.18 7.02 16.06
C THR A 255 -4.79 6.53 17.36
N GLU A 256 -4.72 7.36 18.38
CA GLU A 256 -5.62 7.25 19.51
C GLU A 256 -7.00 7.78 19.07
N ALA A 257 -8.07 7.26 19.66
CA ALA A 257 -9.44 7.67 19.38
C ALA A 257 -10.30 7.58 20.64
N VAL A 258 -11.15 8.58 20.86
CA VAL A 258 -12.15 8.59 21.92
C VAL A 258 -13.38 7.84 21.44
N VAL A 259 -13.90 6.92 22.26
CA VAL A 259 -15.15 6.22 21.97
C VAL A 259 -16.32 7.14 22.35
N VAL A 260 -17.13 7.51 21.35
CA VAL A 260 -18.28 8.43 21.52
C VAL A 260 -19.63 7.73 21.42
N GLY A 261 -19.64 6.46 21.02
CA GLY A 261 -20.82 5.61 20.96
C GLY A 261 -20.51 4.24 20.36
N TRP A 262 -21.52 3.38 20.27
CA TRP A 262 -21.40 2.05 19.68
C TRP A 262 -22.70 1.60 19.03
N VAL A 263 -22.63 0.62 18.13
CA VAL A 263 -23.79 0.00 17.46
C VAL A 263 -23.80 -1.49 17.76
N ASP A 264 -24.99 -2.07 17.96
CA ASP A 264 -25.18 -3.49 18.25
C ASP A 264 -24.58 -4.42 17.17
N GLY A 265 -23.93 -5.49 17.62
CA GLY A 265 -23.40 -6.52 16.73
C GLY A 265 -24.48 -7.38 16.10
N THR A 266 -24.27 -7.75 14.84
CA THR A 266 -25.13 -8.69 14.09
C THR A 266 -24.34 -9.95 13.71
N GLY A 267 -25.04 -11.01 13.29
CA GLY A 267 -24.41 -12.27 12.91
C GLY A 267 -23.51 -12.83 14.02
N SER A 268 -22.23 -13.09 13.70
CA SER A 268 -21.21 -13.58 14.64
C SER A 268 -20.79 -12.58 15.73
N ALA A 269 -21.17 -11.31 15.61
CA ALA A 269 -20.94 -10.27 16.63
C ALA A 269 -22.16 -10.06 17.56
N ARG A 270 -23.27 -10.79 17.36
CA ARG A 270 -24.50 -10.65 18.16
C ARG A 270 -24.23 -10.77 19.66
N GLY A 271 -24.83 -9.87 20.45
CA GLY A 271 -24.66 -9.80 21.90
C GLY A 271 -23.41 -9.06 22.37
N GLY A 272 -22.59 -8.52 21.46
CA GLY A 272 -21.51 -7.58 21.77
C GLY A 272 -21.62 -6.31 20.92
N VAL A 273 -20.60 -5.44 21.04
CA VAL A 273 -20.40 -4.31 20.12
C VAL A 273 -20.23 -4.82 18.68
N GLY A 274 -20.95 -4.22 17.72
CA GLY A 274 -20.78 -4.41 16.28
C GLY A 274 -19.71 -3.47 15.71
N SER A 275 -19.83 -2.19 16.04
CA SER A 275 -18.82 -1.16 15.77
C SER A 275 -18.80 -0.10 16.86
N LEU A 276 -17.63 0.51 17.08
CA LEU A 276 -17.47 1.73 17.87
C LEU A 276 -17.57 2.95 16.95
N LEU A 277 -18.18 4.02 17.45
CA LEU A 277 -18.12 5.36 16.87
C LEU A 277 -16.96 6.12 17.52
N LEU A 278 -16.16 6.79 16.72
CA LEU A 278 -14.90 7.37 17.13
C LEU A 278 -14.91 8.90 16.98
N GLY A 279 -14.36 9.59 17.98
CA GLY A 279 -14.05 11.00 17.94
C GLY A 279 -12.59 11.30 18.30
N ALA A 280 -12.16 12.50 17.98
CA ALA A 280 -10.92 13.11 18.49
C ALA A 280 -11.12 14.63 18.57
N TYR A 281 -10.33 15.29 19.41
CA TYR A 281 -10.39 16.73 19.61
C TYR A 281 -9.66 17.47 18.46
N ASP A 282 -10.25 18.58 18.03
CA ASP A 282 -9.60 19.52 17.10
C ASP A 282 -8.86 20.65 17.83
N GLY A 283 -8.24 21.55 17.05
CA GLY A 283 -7.48 22.68 17.59
C GLY A 283 -8.29 23.70 18.37
N ASP A 284 -9.62 23.68 18.26
CA ASP A 284 -10.55 24.55 18.99
C ASP A 284 -11.18 23.81 20.19
N GLY A 285 -10.64 22.63 20.53
CA GLY A 285 -11.09 21.79 21.64
C GLY A 285 -12.46 21.14 21.42
N GLN A 286 -12.93 21.04 20.17
CA GLN A 286 -14.21 20.41 19.85
C GLN A 286 -14.03 18.92 19.55
N LEU A 287 -14.88 18.09 20.16
CA LEU A 287 -14.88 16.65 19.92
C LEU A 287 -15.56 16.34 18.58
N THR A 288 -14.74 15.98 17.58
CA THR A 288 -15.14 15.82 16.18
C THR A 288 -15.13 14.35 15.76
N TYR A 289 -16.10 13.94 14.95
CA TYR A 289 -16.25 12.55 14.49
C TYR A 289 -15.16 12.19 13.48
N ILE A 290 -14.41 11.11 13.74
CA ILE A 290 -13.34 10.62 12.85
C ILE A 290 -13.69 9.29 12.18
N GLY A 291 -14.89 8.74 12.38
CA GLY A 291 -15.37 7.53 11.72
C GLY A 291 -15.88 6.46 12.69
N HIS A 292 -16.00 5.23 12.19
CA HIS A 292 -16.42 4.08 12.98
C HIS A 292 -15.53 2.87 12.69
N VAL A 293 -15.40 1.97 13.66
CA VAL A 293 -14.56 0.77 13.55
C VAL A 293 -15.33 -0.49 13.92
N GLY A 294 -15.48 -1.39 12.95
CA GLY A 294 -16.16 -2.69 13.11
C GLY A 294 -15.24 -3.91 13.11
N THR A 295 -13.92 -3.72 12.97
CA THR A 295 -12.93 -4.80 12.84
C THR A 295 -11.84 -4.70 13.93
N GLY A 296 -11.02 -5.75 14.09
CA GLY A 296 -9.95 -5.81 15.11
C GLY A 296 -10.35 -6.45 16.45
N PHE A 297 -11.65 -6.59 16.73
CA PHE A 297 -12.14 -7.16 17.99
C PHE A 297 -12.15 -8.70 18.03
N THR A 298 -11.81 -9.27 19.19
CA THR A 298 -12.19 -10.65 19.54
C THR A 298 -13.65 -10.72 20.00
N GLY A 299 -14.27 -11.90 19.91
CA GLY A 299 -15.67 -12.08 20.37
C GLY A 299 -15.86 -11.84 21.87
N ALA A 300 -14.83 -12.11 22.69
CA ALA A 300 -14.83 -11.75 24.11
C ALA A 300 -14.69 -10.22 24.31
N GLY A 301 -13.76 -9.58 23.59
CA GLY A 301 -13.56 -8.13 23.65
C GLY A 301 -14.81 -7.33 23.29
N ARG A 302 -15.58 -7.77 22.29
CA ARG A 302 -16.88 -7.15 21.92
C ARG A 302 -17.90 -7.17 23.07
N ARG A 303 -17.88 -8.19 23.94
CA ARG A 303 -18.78 -8.30 25.09
C ARG A 303 -18.28 -7.50 26.30
N ALA A 304 -16.97 -7.52 26.55
CA ALA A 304 -16.34 -6.70 27.59
C ALA A 304 -16.56 -5.20 27.34
N LEU A 305 -16.29 -4.74 26.10
CA LEU A 305 -16.56 -3.36 25.69
C LEU A 305 -18.03 -2.99 25.84
N ARG A 306 -18.97 -3.87 25.43
CA ARG A 306 -20.41 -3.62 25.63
C ARG A 306 -20.74 -3.38 27.11
N ALA A 307 -20.22 -4.23 28.00
CA ALA A 307 -20.51 -4.13 29.43
C ALA A 307 -20.02 -2.80 30.04
N GLN A 308 -18.82 -2.34 29.66
CA GLN A 308 -18.31 -1.02 30.07
C GLN A 308 -19.11 0.13 29.44
N LEU A 309 -19.34 0.09 28.12
CA LEU A 309 -20.01 1.16 27.39
C LEU A 309 -21.47 1.36 27.82
N THR A 310 -22.18 0.30 28.21
CA THR A 310 -23.53 0.43 28.78
C THR A 310 -23.56 1.12 30.15
N GLN A 311 -22.46 1.14 30.89
CA GLN A 311 -22.36 1.96 32.13
C GLN A 311 -22.12 3.45 31.84
N LEU A 312 -21.67 3.78 30.62
CA LEU A 312 -21.38 5.13 30.15
C LEU A 312 -22.49 5.68 29.22
N GLU A 313 -23.60 4.95 29.05
CA GLU A 313 -24.68 5.33 28.12
C GLU A 313 -25.30 6.69 28.45
N ARG A 314 -25.44 7.53 27.42
CA ARG A 314 -26.00 8.89 27.50
C ARG A 314 -27.07 9.10 26.41
N PRO A 315 -28.01 10.04 26.58
CA PRO A 315 -29.16 10.16 25.66
C PRO A 315 -28.83 10.78 24.29
N THR A 316 -27.70 11.49 24.15
CA THR A 316 -27.36 12.27 22.94
C THR A 316 -25.88 12.14 22.56
N SER A 317 -25.55 12.44 21.31
CA SER A 317 -24.16 12.48 20.85
C SER A 317 -23.31 13.48 21.67
N PRO A 318 -22.09 13.13 22.10
CA PRO A 318 -21.14 14.07 22.72
C PRO A 318 -20.34 14.90 21.69
N LEU A 319 -20.50 14.60 20.39
CA LEU A 319 -19.82 15.29 19.30
C LEU A 319 -20.36 16.71 19.08
N ALA A 320 -19.48 17.66 18.77
CA ALA A 320 -19.84 19.05 18.49
C ALA A 320 -20.68 19.22 17.21
N ALA A 321 -20.56 18.30 16.25
CA ALA A 321 -21.35 18.25 15.02
C ALA A 321 -21.99 16.87 14.83
N PRO A 322 -23.21 16.79 14.25
CA PRO A 322 -23.90 15.53 14.04
C PRO A 322 -23.17 14.64 13.01
N PRO A 323 -22.82 13.38 13.33
CA PRO A 323 -22.16 12.46 12.42
C PRO A 323 -23.13 11.87 11.36
N PRO A 324 -22.60 11.24 10.29
CA PRO A 324 -23.42 10.70 9.20
C PRO A 324 -24.40 9.60 9.67
N THR A 325 -25.69 9.80 9.42
CA THR A 325 -26.79 8.89 9.86
C THR A 325 -26.62 7.44 9.41
N ARG A 326 -25.93 7.20 8.28
CA ARG A 326 -25.64 5.86 7.77
C ARG A 326 -24.75 5.03 8.71
N ASP A 327 -23.88 5.71 9.47
CA ASP A 327 -22.89 5.08 10.35
C ASP A 327 -23.44 4.96 11.80
N THR A 328 -24.46 5.76 12.13
CA THR A 328 -25.00 5.94 13.50
C THR A 328 -26.44 5.46 13.67
N LYS A 329 -26.98 4.75 12.68
CA LYS A 329 -28.32 4.14 12.74
C LYS A 329 -28.36 3.07 13.83
N GLY A 330 -29.11 3.34 14.90
CA GLY A 330 -29.16 2.47 16.08
C GLY A 330 -27.91 2.57 16.97
N ALA A 331 -27.26 3.73 16.98
CA ALA A 331 -26.16 4.02 17.89
C ALA A 331 -26.66 4.26 19.32
N HIS A 332 -25.94 3.66 20.26
CA HIS A 332 -25.95 4.00 21.68
C HIS A 332 -24.83 5.00 21.92
N TRP A 333 -25.16 6.21 22.37
CA TRP A 333 -24.16 7.23 22.69
C TRP A 333 -23.56 6.98 24.06
N VAL A 334 -22.29 7.30 24.25
CA VAL A 334 -21.63 7.18 25.56
C VAL A 334 -20.93 8.46 25.96
N GLU A 335 -20.70 8.65 27.26
CA GLU A 335 -19.78 9.68 27.73
C GLU A 335 -18.37 9.41 27.19
N PRO A 336 -17.64 10.46 26.73
CA PRO A 336 -16.39 10.32 25.99
C PRO A 336 -15.20 10.05 26.93
N GLU A 337 -15.28 8.98 27.73
CA GLU A 337 -14.30 8.64 28.77
C GLU A 337 -13.29 7.57 28.33
N LEU A 338 -13.64 6.72 27.36
CA LEU A 338 -12.78 5.63 26.92
C LEU A 338 -11.94 6.02 25.71
N VAL A 339 -10.62 5.91 25.82
CA VAL A 339 -9.66 6.02 24.73
C VAL A 339 -9.25 4.63 24.25
N GLY A 340 -8.94 4.49 22.96
CA GLY A 340 -8.27 3.29 22.46
C GLY A 340 -7.50 3.50 21.17
N ASP A 341 -6.65 2.52 20.87
CA ASP A 341 -5.79 2.51 19.69
C ASP A 341 -6.55 2.01 18.46
N VAL A 342 -6.44 2.78 17.38
CA VAL A 342 -7.03 2.47 16.08
C VAL A 342 -5.95 2.49 15.00
N GLU A 343 -5.76 1.33 14.38
CA GLU A 343 -4.92 1.19 13.19
C GLU A 343 -5.75 1.48 11.94
N PHE A 344 -5.23 2.25 11.00
CA PHE A 344 -5.94 2.68 9.80
C PHE A 344 -4.99 2.83 8.59
N ARG A 345 -5.57 2.94 7.39
CA ARG A 345 -4.80 3.14 6.15
C ARG A 345 -4.50 4.60 5.85
N GLU A 346 -5.50 5.46 6.01
CA GLU A 346 -5.47 6.87 5.60
C GLU A 346 -6.54 7.64 6.38
N TYR A 347 -6.26 8.88 6.80
CA TYR A 347 -7.26 9.81 7.31
C TYR A 347 -7.54 10.86 6.23
N ALA A 348 -8.73 10.84 5.64
CA ALA A 348 -9.06 11.68 4.49
C ALA A 348 -10.55 12.05 4.49
N GLY A 349 -10.85 13.32 4.21
CA GLY A 349 -12.22 13.82 4.22
C GLY A 349 -12.89 13.75 5.60
N GLY A 350 -12.10 13.90 6.68
CA GLY A 350 -12.58 13.86 8.05
C GLY A 350 -12.83 12.45 8.61
N SER A 351 -12.40 11.37 7.93
CA SER A 351 -12.63 10.01 8.45
C SER A 351 -11.52 9.01 8.16
N LEU A 352 -11.35 8.05 9.08
CA LEU A 352 -10.42 6.93 9.02
C LEU A 352 -10.85 5.91 7.96
N ARG A 353 -9.93 5.54 7.06
CA ARG A 353 -10.15 4.51 6.03
C ARG A 353 -9.59 3.16 6.47
N HIS A 354 -10.42 2.13 6.34
CA HIS A 354 -10.15 0.75 6.78
C HIS A 354 -9.65 0.63 8.24
N PRO A 355 -10.33 1.22 9.24
CA PRO A 355 -9.90 1.15 10.62
C PRO A 355 -10.06 -0.26 11.22
N ALA A 356 -9.15 -0.60 12.13
CA ALA A 356 -9.15 -1.80 12.94
C ALA A 356 -8.76 -1.45 14.39
N TRP A 357 -9.62 -1.85 15.33
CA TRP A 357 -9.41 -1.62 16.76
C TRP A 357 -8.27 -2.47 17.30
N LYS A 358 -7.46 -1.92 18.21
CA LYS A 358 -6.32 -2.62 18.82
C LYS A 358 -6.49 -2.87 20.31
N GLY A 359 -7.08 -1.92 21.05
CA GLY A 359 -7.29 -2.04 22.48
C GLY A 359 -7.76 -0.73 23.09
N LEU A 360 -8.16 -0.80 24.36
CA LEU A 360 -8.33 0.40 25.19
C LEU A 360 -6.95 0.93 25.63
N ARG A 361 -6.90 2.22 25.96
CA ARG A 361 -5.71 2.95 26.41
C ARG A 361 -6.03 3.64 27.73
N ASP A 362 -5.99 2.86 28.80
CA ASP A 362 -6.28 3.32 30.17
C ASP A 362 -5.21 4.30 30.70
N ASP A 363 -4.10 4.47 29.96
CA ASP A 363 -3.01 5.41 30.20
C ASP A 363 -3.24 6.83 29.61
N LYS A 364 -4.33 7.05 28.86
CA LYS A 364 -4.61 8.33 28.18
C LYS A 364 -5.88 9.02 28.65
N SER A 365 -5.80 10.33 28.83
CA SER A 365 -6.98 11.18 28.98
C SER A 365 -7.65 11.37 27.62
N PRO A 366 -8.99 11.31 27.51
CA PRO A 366 -9.71 11.60 26.28
C PRO A 366 -9.37 12.96 25.67
N ARG A 367 -9.07 13.96 26.51
CA ARG A 367 -8.75 15.33 26.07
C ARG A 367 -7.35 15.46 25.42
N ASP A 368 -6.50 14.45 25.56
CA ASP A 368 -5.17 14.42 24.94
C ASP A 368 -5.19 13.76 23.54
N VAL A 369 -6.37 13.41 23.03
CA VAL A 369 -6.56 12.70 21.76
C VAL A 369 -6.87 13.68 20.63
N ASP A 370 -5.83 14.13 19.94
CA ASP A 370 -5.91 15.02 18.77
C ASP A 370 -6.37 14.32 17.48
N LEU A 371 -6.86 15.12 16.51
CA LEU A 371 -7.16 14.64 15.15
C LEU A 371 -5.96 13.90 14.51
N PRO A 372 -6.20 12.78 13.80
CA PRO A 372 -5.13 11.96 13.22
C PRO A 372 -4.20 12.75 12.29
N GLY A 373 -2.90 12.71 12.58
CA GLY A 373 -1.86 13.42 11.82
C GLY A 373 -1.50 14.82 12.35
N ARG A 374 -1.90 15.15 13.58
CA ARG A 374 -1.39 16.31 14.35
C ARG A 374 -0.26 15.99 15.34
N HIS A 375 0.21 14.73 15.36
CA HIS A 375 1.29 14.25 16.24
C HIS A 375 2.68 14.59 15.68
#